data_AF-A0A256I3D0-F1
#
_entry.id   AF-A0A256I3D0-F1
#
_cell.length_a   1.000
_cell.length_b   1.000
_cell.length_c   1.000
_cell.angle_alpha   90.00
_cell.angle_beta   90.00
_cell.angle_gamma   90.00
#
_symmetry.space_group_name_H-M   'P 1'
#
loop_
_entity.id
_entity.type
_entity.pdbx_description
1 polymer ?
#
loop_
_entity_poly.entity_id
_entity_poly.type
_entity_poly.pdbx_seq_one_letter_code
_entity_poly.pdbx_strand_id
1 'polypeptide(L)'
;MYDRTFGTEWNELTREEAVRRAFALGVAAGVGNGRSAELDRVMEAFPSAYDRSLVELAYDEGRTKALDATDDADDPEEVWETLVDAAGTPRESPVGAALPGAITGLTLTRPPREGPPSSLDLPSMLRK
;
A
#
# COMPACT_ATOMS: atom_id res chain seq x y z
N MET A 1 10.24 14.10 6.57
CA MET A 1 10.50 12.95 5.67
C MET A 1 9.39 12.83 4.64
N TYR A 2 8.17 12.40 5.01
CA TYR A 2 7.03 12.30 4.08
C TYR A 2 6.80 13.58 3.25
N ASP A 3 6.68 14.75 3.88
CA ASP A 3 6.42 16.01 3.15
C ASP A 3 7.52 16.36 2.15
N ARG A 4 8.79 16.04 2.48
CA ARG A 4 9.96 16.25 1.61
C ARG A 4 9.90 15.32 0.38
N THR A 5 9.39 14.11 0.55
CA THR A 5 9.38 13.07 -0.48
C THR A 5 8.17 13.16 -1.40
N PHE A 6 6.97 13.36 -0.85
CA PHE A 6 5.72 13.24 -1.61
C PHE A 6 4.98 14.56 -1.80
N GLY A 7 5.16 15.52 -0.89
CA GLY A 7 4.21 16.62 -0.71
C GLY A 7 2.76 16.15 -0.50
N THR A 8 1.86 17.12 -0.32
CA THR A 8 0.41 16.88 -0.12
C THR A 8 -0.46 17.58 -1.17
N GLU A 9 0.15 18.25 -2.16
CA GLU A 9 -0.53 18.99 -3.23
C GLU A 9 -0.87 18.14 -4.46
N TRP A 10 -1.29 16.90 -4.24
CA TRP A 10 -1.79 16.03 -5.31
C TRP A 10 -3.29 16.26 -5.53
N ASN A 11 -3.80 16.01 -6.73
CA ASN A 11 -5.24 16.10 -7.05
C ASN A 11 -5.87 14.72 -7.23
N GLU A 12 -5.14 13.81 -7.89
CA GLU A 12 -5.53 12.43 -8.14
C GLU A 12 -4.33 11.52 -7.86
N LEU A 13 -4.61 10.27 -7.48
CA LEU A 13 -3.58 9.27 -7.24
C LEU A 13 -3.88 8.03 -8.09
N THR A 14 -2.82 7.42 -8.62
CA THR A 14 -2.93 6.04 -9.10
C THR A 14 -2.96 5.09 -7.91
N ARG A 15 -3.50 3.87 -8.10
CA ARG A 15 -3.49 2.83 -7.05
C ARG A 15 -2.08 2.59 -6.51
N GLU A 16 -1.10 2.50 -7.40
CA GLU A 16 0.30 2.26 -7.02
C GLU A 16 0.86 3.41 -6.19
N GLU A 17 0.62 4.66 -6.59
CA GLU A 17 1.04 5.85 -5.83
C GLU A 17 0.38 5.87 -4.45
N ALA A 18 -0.89 5.52 -4.35
CA ALA A 18 -1.61 5.46 -3.07
C ALA A 18 -1.04 4.40 -2.14
N VAL A 19 -0.71 3.22 -2.66
CA VAL A 19 -0.03 2.16 -1.89
C VAL A 19 1.34 2.62 -1.40
N ARG A 20 2.15 3.27 -2.26
CA ARG A 20 3.46 3.82 -1.85
C ARG A 20 3.33 4.90 -0.78
N ARG A 21 2.40 5.85 -0.96
CA ARG A 21 2.10 6.90 0.02
C ARG A 21 1.64 6.31 1.34
N ALA A 22 0.72 5.35 1.31
CA ALA A 22 0.21 4.70 2.51
C ALA A 22 1.31 3.99 3.29
N PHE A 23 2.16 3.21 2.61
CA PHE A 23 3.33 2.61 3.24
C PHE A 23 4.22 3.67 3.91
N ALA A 24 4.55 4.74 3.20
CA ALA A 24 5.37 5.82 3.72
C ALA A 24 4.72 6.56 4.91
N LEU A 25 3.39 6.76 4.88
CA LEU A 25 2.63 7.29 6.02
C LEU A 25 2.68 6.37 7.22
N GLY A 26 2.64 5.05 6.99
CA GLY A 26 2.83 4.02 8.00
C GLY A 26 4.19 4.14 8.65
N VAL A 27 5.26 4.21 7.85
CA VAL A 27 6.63 4.40 8.34
C VAL A 27 6.74 5.65 9.18
N ALA A 28 6.22 6.78 8.68
CA ALA A 28 6.21 8.04 9.41
C ALA A 28 5.45 7.92 10.74
N ALA A 29 4.31 7.22 10.78
CA ALA A 29 3.57 6.98 12.01
C ALA A 29 4.32 6.08 13.00
N GLY A 30 5.02 5.05 12.52
CA GLY A 30 5.83 4.15 13.36
C GLY A 30 6.93 4.88 14.13
N VAL A 31 7.56 5.88 13.51
CA VAL A 31 8.57 6.74 14.15
C VAL A 31 8.00 7.99 14.83
N GLY A 32 6.68 8.05 15.06
CA GLY A 32 6.03 9.14 15.81
C GLY A 32 5.72 10.42 15.02
N ASN A 33 5.82 10.38 13.69
CA ASN A 33 5.54 11.51 12.78
C ASN A 33 4.27 11.26 11.93
N GLY A 34 3.23 10.69 12.53
CA GLY A 34 1.99 10.32 11.86
C GLY A 34 1.24 11.50 11.23
N ARG A 35 0.58 11.25 10.09
CA ARG A 35 -0.24 12.23 9.35
C ARG A 35 -1.60 11.64 9.03
N SER A 36 -2.48 11.56 10.02
CA SER A 36 -3.82 10.96 9.84
C SER A 36 -4.64 11.64 8.75
N ALA A 37 -4.59 12.98 8.67
CA ALA A 37 -5.34 13.74 7.67
C ALA A 37 -4.91 13.42 6.22
N GLU A 38 -3.62 13.18 5.98
CA GLU A 38 -3.14 12.77 4.66
C GLU A 38 -3.55 11.33 4.35
N LEU A 39 -3.49 10.43 5.33
CA LEU A 39 -3.97 9.05 5.17
C LEU A 39 -5.46 9.01 4.84
N ASP A 40 -6.28 9.78 5.57
CA ASP A 40 -7.72 9.89 5.32
C ASP A 40 -7.97 10.36 3.89
N ARG A 41 -7.25 11.38 3.45
CA ARG A 41 -7.37 11.90 2.08
C ARG A 41 -6.94 10.88 1.03
N VAL A 42 -5.85 10.14 1.26
CA VAL A 42 -5.43 9.02 0.38
C VAL A 42 -6.51 7.94 0.32
N MET A 43 -7.13 7.58 1.45
CA MET A 43 -8.22 6.59 1.49
C MET A 43 -9.47 7.08 0.75
N GLU A 44 -9.82 8.36 0.89
CA GLU A 44 -11.00 8.97 0.24
C GLU A 44 -10.87 9.02 -1.30
N ALA A 45 -9.65 9.08 -1.83
CA ALA A 45 -9.40 9.02 -3.27
C ALA A 45 -9.80 7.67 -3.91
N PHE A 46 -9.99 6.61 -3.12
CA PHE A 46 -10.32 5.27 -3.59
C PHE A 46 -11.64 4.76 -2.99
N PRO A 47 -12.77 4.92 -3.69
CA PRO A 47 -14.08 4.57 -3.15
C PRO A 47 -14.36 3.06 -3.09
N SER A 48 -13.54 2.24 -3.76
CA SER A 48 -13.74 0.80 -3.77
C SER A 48 -13.22 0.16 -2.48
N ALA A 49 -14.00 -0.75 -1.89
CA ALA A 49 -13.61 -1.44 -0.66
C ALA A 49 -12.28 -2.21 -0.82
N TYR A 50 -12.04 -2.77 -2.01
CA TYR A 50 -10.80 -3.49 -2.29
C TYR A 50 -9.57 -2.56 -2.31
N ASP A 51 -9.67 -1.44 -3.01
CA ASP A 51 -8.56 -0.46 -3.07
C ASP A 51 -8.28 0.13 -1.69
N ARG A 52 -9.34 0.39 -0.91
CA ARG A 52 -9.20 0.87 0.47
C ARG A 52 -8.49 -0.14 1.36
N SER A 53 -8.84 -1.43 1.27
CA SER A 53 -8.14 -2.48 2.03
C SER A 53 -6.66 -2.61 1.62
N LEU A 54 -6.32 -2.41 0.34
CA LEU A 54 -4.92 -2.40 -0.11
C LEU A 54 -4.13 -1.23 0.50
N VAL A 55 -4.73 -0.03 0.52
CA VAL A 55 -4.13 1.18 1.10
C VAL A 55 -3.93 1.02 2.61
N GLU A 56 -4.96 0.53 3.32
CA GLU A 56 -4.91 0.27 4.77
C GLU A 56 -3.81 -0.74 5.12
N LEU A 57 -3.76 -1.86 4.40
CA LEU A 57 -2.75 -2.88 4.63
C LEU A 57 -1.33 -2.36 4.36
N ALA A 58 -1.12 -1.56 3.32
CA ALA A 58 0.17 -0.96 3.04
C ALA A 58 0.60 -0.01 4.17
N TYR A 59 -0.33 0.77 4.72
CA TYR A 59 -0.08 1.62 5.89
C TYR A 59 0.33 0.81 7.12
N ASP A 60 -0.42 -0.25 7.44
CA ASP A 60 -0.11 -1.11 8.59
C ASP A 60 1.24 -1.82 8.44
N GLU A 61 1.59 -2.26 7.23
CA GLU A 61 2.90 -2.85 6.95
C GLU A 61 4.03 -1.84 7.15
N GLY A 62 3.90 -0.63 6.59
CA GLY A 62 4.90 0.42 6.76
C GLY A 62 5.10 0.79 8.24
N ARG A 63 4.01 0.86 9.00
CA ARG A 63 4.05 1.11 10.45
C ARG A 63 4.74 -0.02 11.20
N THR A 64 4.40 -1.26 10.90
CA THR A 64 4.99 -2.43 11.55
C THR A 64 6.50 -2.49 11.29
N LYS A 65 6.92 -2.34 10.04
CA LYS A 65 8.34 -2.35 9.68
C LYS A 65 9.12 -1.21 10.32
N ALA A 66 8.52 -0.04 10.48
CA ALA A 66 9.17 1.06 11.17
C ALA A 66 9.35 0.77 12.67
N LEU A 67 8.37 0.13 13.32
CA LEU A 67 8.51 -0.30 14.72
C LEU A 67 9.61 -1.37 14.87
N ASP A 68 9.68 -2.32 13.95
CA ASP A 68 10.74 -3.33 13.95
C ASP A 68 12.13 -2.69 13.73
N ALA A 69 12.24 -1.73 12.82
CA ALA A 69 13.49 -1.03 12.53
C ALA A 69 13.95 -0.08 13.64
N THR A 70 13.03 0.43 14.48
CA THR A 70 13.40 1.28 15.63
C THR A 70 14.12 0.51 16.74
N ASP A 71 14.10 -0.83 16.73
CA ASP A 71 14.90 -1.63 17.67
C ASP A 71 16.41 -1.56 17.35
N ASP A 72 16.77 -1.30 16.09
CA ASP A 72 18.15 -1.27 15.59
C ASP A 72 18.67 0.14 15.26
N ALA A 73 17.80 1.16 15.22
CA ALA A 73 18.14 2.54 14.85
C ALA A 73 17.62 3.57 15.85
N ASP A 74 18.51 4.45 16.31
CA ASP A 74 18.19 5.53 17.26
C ASP A 74 17.60 6.79 16.57
N ASP A 75 17.69 6.88 15.24
CA ASP A 75 17.26 8.05 14.48
C ASP A 75 16.08 7.75 13.52
N PRO A 76 14.97 8.52 13.59
CA PRO A 76 13.84 8.37 12.69
C PRO A 76 14.16 8.52 11.19
N GLU A 77 15.16 9.33 10.81
CA GLU A 77 15.59 9.47 9.41
C GLU A 77 16.30 8.22 8.91
N GLU A 78 17.11 7.57 9.74
CA GLU A 78 17.73 6.28 9.41
C GLU A 78 16.69 5.17 9.17
N VAL A 79 15.67 5.07 10.04
CA VAL A 79 14.55 4.13 9.86
C VAL A 79 13.83 4.39 8.53
N TRP A 80 13.53 5.65 8.24
CA TRP A 80 12.89 6.02 6.99
C TRP A 80 13.75 5.65 5.77
N GLU A 81 15.02 6.01 5.76
CA GLU A 81 15.91 5.77 4.63
C GLU A 81 16.13 4.27 4.38
N THR A 82 16.06 3.45 5.43
CA THR A 82 16.11 2.00 5.34
C THR A 82 14.87 1.42 4.64
N LEU A 83 13.70 1.99 4.86
CA LEU A 83 12.42 1.46 4.38
C LEU A 83 11.92 2.12 3.09
N VAL A 84 12.27 3.38 2.85
CA VAL A 84 11.78 4.21 1.74
C VAL A 84 12.98 4.83 1.02
N ASP A 85 13.04 4.66 -0.29
CA ASP A 85 14.09 5.28 -1.10
C ASP A 85 13.87 6.78 -1.32
N ALA A 86 14.83 7.43 -1.97
CA ALA A 86 14.77 8.86 -2.25
C ALA A 86 13.58 9.28 -3.13
N ALA A 87 13.02 8.37 -3.92
CA ALA A 87 11.86 8.61 -4.79
C ALA A 87 10.52 8.31 -4.08
N GLY A 88 10.53 7.88 -2.82
CA GLY A 88 9.33 7.45 -2.12
C GLY A 88 8.88 6.03 -2.48
N THR A 89 9.75 5.23 -3.07
CA THR A 89 9.48 3.81 -3.32
C THR A 89 9.86 3.01 -2.08
N PRO A 90 8.94 2.16 -1.56
CA PRO A 90 9.29 1.17 -0.55
C PRO A 90 10.45 0.30 -1.03
N ARG A 91 11.47 0.08 -0.19
CA ARG A 91 12.62 -0.77 -0.56
C ARG A 91 12.26 -2.24 -0.68
N GLU A 92 11.19 -2.64 -0.01
CA GLU A 92 10.54 -3.93 -0.17
C GLU A 92 9.12 -3.72 -0.68
N SER A 93 8.65 -4.61 -1.57
CA SER A 93 7.28 -4.51 -2.07
C SER A 93 6.29 -4.61 -0.92
N PRO A 94 5.46 -3.58 -0.68
CA PRO A 94 4.37 -3.68 0.28
C PRO A 94 3.35 -4.71 -0.19
N VAL A 95 2.48 -5.14 0.72
CA VAL A 95 1.35 -6.06 0.54
C VAL A 95 1.70 -7.46 0.00
N GLY A 96 2.99 -7.80 -0.08
CA GLY A 96 3.47 -9.08 -0.63
C GLY A 96 3.11 -10.31 0.19
N ALA A 97 2.98 -10.18 1.52
CA ALA A 97 2.74 -11.31 2.43
C ALA A 97 1.25 -11.64 2.64
N ALA A 98 0.34 -10.68 2.43
CA ALA A 98 -1.09 -10.85 2.74
C ALA A 98 -1.93 -11.31 1.54
N LEU A 99 -1.38 -11.25 0.32
CA LEU A 99 -2.06 -11.69 -0.88
C LEU A 99 -1.65 -13.14 -1.19
N PRO A 100 -2.61 -14.08 -1.41
CA PRO A 100 -2.28 -15.40 -1.92
C PRO A 100 -1.42 -15.26 -3.17
N GLY A 101 -0.34 -16.01 -3.30
CA GLY A 101 0.64 -15.88 -4.41
C GLY A 101 0.04 -15.95 -5.82
N ALA A 102 -1.21 -16.39 -5.96
CA ALA A 102 -1.98 -16.33 -7.20
C ALA A 102 -2.41 -14.91 -7.63
N ILE A 103 -2.39 -13.90 -6.73
CA ILE A 103 -2.93 -12.56 -6.97
C ILE A 103 -1.83 -11.53 -7.28
N THR A 104 -0.60 -11.77 -6.83
CA THR A 104 0.54 -10.84 -6.91
C THR A 104 0.90 -10.45 -8.36
N GLY A 105 0.68 -11.36 -9.33
CA GLY A 105 0.97 -11.12 -10.74
C GLY A 105 -0.17 -10.53 -11.58
N LEU A 106 -1.41 -10.48 -11.07
CA LEU A 106 -2.61 -10.26 -11.91
C LEU A 106 -3.36 -8.94 -11.66
N THR A 107 -3.01 -8.18 -10.61
CA THR A 107 -3.87 -7.07 -10.12
C THR A 107 -3.19 -5.70 -10.07
N LEU A 108 -1.87 -5.61 -10.03
CA LEU A 108 -1.16 -4.32 -10.03
C LEU A 108 -1.11 -3.67 -11.42
N THR A 109 -1.08 -4.47 -12.49
CA THR A 109 -0.97 -3.97 -13.88
C THR A 109 -2.27 -4.05 -14.67
N ARG A 110 -3.34 -4.59 -14.11
CA ARG A 110 -4.60 -4.81 -14.83
C ARG A 110 -5.72 -3.93 -14.26
N PRO A 111 -6.35 -3.07 -15.08
CA PRO A 111 -7.57 -2.40 -14.65
C PRO A 111 -8.63 -3.45 -14.28
N PRO A 112 -9.56 -3.11 -13.35
CA PRO A 112 -10.71 -3.97 -13.05
C PRO A 112 -11.35 -4.41 -14.36
N ARG A 113 -11.56 -5.72 -14.53
CA ARG A 113 -12.33 -6.20 -15.68
C ARG A 113 -13.76 -5.70 -15.52
N GLU A 114 -14.15 -4.73 -16.33
CA GLU A 114 -15.55 -4.37 -16.50
C GLU A 114 -16.25 -5.50 -17.23
N GLY A 115 -17.12 -6.21 -16.51
CA GLY A 115 -17.97 -7.25 -17.06
C GLY A 115 -18.05 -8.48 -16.16
N PRO A 116 -19.21 -9.17 -16.13
CA PRO A 116 -19.33 -10.44 -15.43
C PRO A 116 -18.27 -11.42 -15.97
N PRO A 117 -17.67 -12.27 -15.11
CA PRO A 117 -16.75 -13.29 -15.57
C PRO A 117 -17.43 -14.13 -16.65
N SER A 118 -16.80 -14.25 -17.82
CA SER A 118 -17.23 -15.19 -18.85
C SER A 118 -17.33 -16.56 -18.21
N SER A 119 -18.57 -17.07 -18.11
CA SER A 119 -19.01 -18.35 -17.55
C SER A 119 -17.90 -19.19 -16.91
N LEU A 120 -17.96 -19.33 -15.58
CA LEU A 120 -17.18 -20.35 -14.87
C LEU A 120 -17.45 -21.71 -15.55
N ASP A 121 -16.45 -22.27 -16.22
CA ASP A 121 -16.50 -23.63 -16.74
C ASP A 121 -16.56 -24.56 -15.53
N LEU A 122 -17.79 -24.86 -15.07
CA LEU A 122 -18.00 -25.72 -13.93
C LEU A 122 -17.40 -27.09 -14.25
N PRO A 123 -16.59 -27.68 -13.34
CA PRO A 123 -16.06 -29.02 -13.52
C PRO A 123 -17.21 -30.00 -13.74
N SER A 124 -16.96 -31.05 -14.53
CA SER A 124 -17.99 -32.01 -14.97
C SER A 124 -18.82 -32.61 -13.83
N MET A 125 -18.24 -32.71 -12.64
CA MET A 125 -18.92 -33.20 -11.43
C MET A 125 -20.08 -32.30 -10.93
N LEU A 126 -20.15 -31.05 -11.41
CA LEU A 126 -21.21 -30.08 -11.07
C LEU A 126 -22.15 -29.78 -12.25
N ARG A 127 -21.96 -30.44 -13.41
CA ARG A 127 -22.91 -30.39 -14.53
C ARG A 127 -23.94 -31.49 -14.30
N LYS A 128 -25.17 -31.10 -14.00
CA LYS A 128 -26.29 -32.02 -13.74
C LYS A 128 -26.81 -32.66 -15.03
#